data_AF-A0AAV3F1S9-F1
#
_entry.id   AF-A0AAV3F1S9-F1
#
_cell.length_a   1.000
_cell.length_b   1.000
_cell.length_c   1.000
_cell.angle_alpha   90.00
_cell.angle_beta   90.00
_cell.angle_gamma   90.00
#
_symmetry.space_group_name_H-M   'P 1'
#
loop_
_entity.id
_entity.type
_entity.pdbx_description
1 polymer ?
#
loop_
_entity_poly.entity_id
_entity_poly.type
_entity_poly.pdbx_seq_one_letter_code
_entity_poly.pdbx_strand_id
1 'polypeptide(L)' 'MDKKDEKNKALASSSQNEIKNHREAAGHLESAVKYHLDAAKHYEDGLVEKAVECNTKAQACTEKAISETGKKMRTRL' A
#
# COMPACT_ATOMS: atom_id res chain seq x y z
N MET A 1 -19.24 5.43 -33.70
CA MET A 1 -18.59 5.73 -32.42
C MET A 1 -17.13 6.00 -32.72
N ASP A 2 -16.71 7.24 -32.49
CA ASP A 2 -15.38 7.73 -32.84
C ASP A 2 -14.31 7.11 -31.94
N LYS A 3 -13.21 6.64 -32.55
CA LYS A 3 -12.05 6.04 -31.85
C LYS A 3 -11.44 6.94 -30.76
N LYS A 4 -11.79 8.23 -30.75
CA LYS A 4 -11.35 9.24 -29.78
C LYS A 4 -12.10 9.12 -28.44
N ASP A 5 -13.38 8.79 -28.47
CA ASP A 5 -14.23 8.66 -27.27
C ASP A 5 -13.93 7.37 -26.50
N GLU A 6 -13.59 6.30 -27.22
CA GLU A 6 -13.19 5.01 -26.61
C GLU A 6 -11.84 5.14 -25.88
N LYS A 7 -10.89 5.90 -26.45
CA LYS A 7 -9.58 6.15 -25.84
C LYS A 7 -9.68 7.01 -24.58
N ASN A 8 -10.56 8.02 -24.58
CA ASN A 8 -10.80 8.87 -23.41
C ASN A 8 -11.49 8.10 -22.26
N LYS A 9 -12.42 7.18 -22.58
CA LYS A 9 -13.07 6.31 -21.59
C LYS A 9 -12.09 5.30 -20.98
N ALA A 10 -11.16 4.75 -21.78
CA ALA A 10 -10.11 3.85 -21.30
C ALA A 10 -9.09 4.56 -20.38
N LEU A 11 -8.76 5.82 -20.69
CA LEU A 11 -7.88 6.63 -19.82
C LEU A 11 -8.54 6.98 -18.49
N ALA A 12 -9.81 7.40 -18.50
CA ALA A 12 -10.55 7.72 -17.29
C ALA A 12 -10.71 6.51 -16.35
N SER A 13 -10.98 5.33 -16.91
CA SER A 13 -11.07 4.07 -16.13
C SER A 13 -9.72 3.61 -15.59
N SER A 14 -8.63 3.78 -16.35
CA SER A 14 -7.26 3.51 -15.90
C SER A 14 -6.86 4.40 -14.72
N SER A 15 -7.18 5.69 -14.77
CA SER A 15 -6.88 6.65 -13.70
C SER A 15 -7.72 6.42 -12.43
N GLN A 16 -8.99 6.04 -12.57
CA GLN A 16 -9.80 5.64 -11.42
C GLN A 16 -9.25 4.41 -10.70
N ASN A 17 -8.69 3.45 -11.44
CA ASN A 17 -8.08 2.27 -10.86
C ASN A 17 -6.77 2.61 -10.13
N GLU A 18 -5.96 3.53 -10.67
CA GLU A 18 -4.76 4.04 -9.99
C GLU A 18 -5.09 4.76 -8.68
N ILE A 19 -6.10 5.62 -8.68
CA ILE A 19 -6.53 6.34 -7.49
C ILE A 19 -6.98 5.36 -6.40
N LYS A 20 -7.72 4.30 -6.77
CA LYS A 20 -8.13 3.25 -5.83
C LYS A 20 -6.92 2.52 -5.25
N ASN A 21 -6.00 2.06 -6.10
CA ASN A 21 -4.79 1.36 -5.66
C ASN A 21 -3.94 2.23 -4.73
N HIS A 22 -3.77 3.52 -5.03
CA HIS A 22 -3.05 4.46 -4.17
C HIS A 22 -3.76 4.66 -2.82
N ARG A 23 -5.09 4.70 -2.80
CA ARG A 23 -5.86 4.81 -1.56
C ARG A 23 -5.71 3.55 -0.70
N GLU A 24 -5.74 2.37 -1.31
CA GLU A 24 -5.51 1.11 -0.61
C GLU A 24 -4.07 1.01 -0.07
N ALA A 25 -3.10 1.41 -0.88
CA ALA A 25 -1.70 1.51 -0.45
C ALA A 25 -1.52 2.47 0.74
N ALA A 26 -2.17 3.63 0.70
CA ALA A 26 -2.15 4.59 1.81
C ALA A 26 -2.70 3.98 3.10
N GLY A 27 -3.82 3.25 3.04
CA GLY A 27 -4.40 2.57 4.21
C GLY A 27 -3.47 1.49 4.79
N HIS A 28 -2.73 0.79 3.94
CA HIS A 28 -1.68 -0.14 4.39
C HIS A 28 -0.51 0.59 5.04
N LEU A 29 -0.06 1.73 4.51
CA LEU A 29 1.00 2.54 5.12
C LEU A 29 0.57 3.12 6.47
N GLU A 30 -0.66 3.62 6.60
CA GLU A 30 -1.19 4.08 7.89
C GLU A 30 -1.18 2.96 8.94
N SER A 31 -1.52 1.74 8.54
CA SER A 31 -1.46 0.57 9.42
C SER A 31 -0.01 0.22 9.80
N ALA A 32 0.92 0.29 8.85
CA ALA A 32 2.35 0.07 9.12
C ALA A 32 2.91 1.07 10.14
N VAL A 33 2.58 2.35 9.99
CA VAL A 33 2.99 3.41 10.93
C VAL A 33 2.47 3.12 12.34
N LYS A 34 1.20 2.72 12.48
CA LYS A 34 0.63 2.34 13.79
C LYS A 34 1.41 1.20 14.43
N TYR A 35 1.69 0.13 13.68
CA TYR A 35 2.46 -0.99 14.19
C TYR A 35 3.91 -0.62 14.56
N HIS A 36 4.57 0.27 13.81
CA HIS A 36 5.88 0.78 14.20
C HIS A 36 5.83 1.62 15.49
N LEU A 37 4.77 2.40 15.68
CA LEU A 37 4.53 3.16 16.91
C LEU A 37 4.31 2.24 18.12
N ASP A 38 3.52 1.17 17.95
CA ASP A 38 3.33 0.17 18.99
C ASP A 38 4.61 -0.63 19.26
N ALA A 39 5.42 -0.92 18.22
CA ALA A 39 6.72 -1.54 18.40
C ALA A 39 7.66 -0.66 19.23
N ALA A 40 7.71 0.65 18.96
CA ALA A 40 8.50 1.60 19.73
C ALA A 40 8.10 1.61 21.20
N LYS A 41 6.80 1.66 21.50
CA LYS A 41 6.29 1.58 22.88
C LYS A 41 6.71 0.27 23.57
N HIS A 42 6.55 -0.86 22.88
CA HIS A 42 6.97 -2.15 23.44
C HIS A 42 8.49 -2.22 23.68
N TYR A 43 9.32 -1.55 22.89
CA TYR A 43 10.74 -1.42 23.19
C TYR A 43 11.01 -0.59 24.45
N GLU A 44 10.27 0.51 24.64
CA GLU A 44 10.35 1.33 25.85
C GLU A 44 9.94 0.54 27.11
N ASP A 45 8.93 -0.33 26.99
CA ASP A 45 8.48 -1.21 28.07
C ASP A 45 9.38 -2.45 28.28
N GLY A 46 10.42 -2.64 27.48
CA GLY A 46 11.32 -3.81 27.52
C GLY A 46 10.70 -5.10 26.98
N LEU A 47 9.54 -5.02 26.32
CA LEU A 47 8.80 -6.15 25.73
C LEU A 47 9.27 -6.43 24.29
N VAL A 48 10.54 -6.83 24.16
CA VAL A 48 11.22 -7.01 22.87
C VAL A 48 10.49 -7.98 21.92
N GLU A 49 9.95 -9.09 22.43
CA GLU A 49 9.22 -10.05 21.58
C GLU A 49 7.97 -9.44 20.94
N LYS A 50 7.23 -8.63 21.70
CA LYS A 50 6.05 -7.91 21.18
C LYS A 50 6.44 -6.83 20.19
N ALA A 51 7.56 -6.15 20.44
CA ALA A 51 8.08 -5.15 19.52
C ALA A 51 8.47 -5.77 18.17
N VAL A 52 9.10 -6.95 18.18
CA VAL A 52 9.43 -7.72 16.96
C VAL A 52 8.17 -8.17 16.23
N GLU A 53 7.15 -8.65 16.94
CA GLU A 53 5.87 -9.01 16.33
C GLU A 53 5.21 -7.80 15.64
N CYS A 54 5.17 -6.65 16.32
CA CYS A 54 4.66 -5.40 15.76
C CYS A 54 5.46 -4.97 14.52
N ASN A 55 6.79 -5.02 14.55
CA ASN A 55 7.62 -4.71 13.38
C ASN A 55 7.36 -5.66 12.20
N THR A 56 7.15 -6.96 12.47
CA THR A 56 6.82 -7.93 11.43
C THR A 56 5.48 -7.61 10.77
N LYS A 57 4.47 -7.23 11.57
CA LYS A 57 3.16 -6.77 11.04
C LYS A 57 3.29 -5.48 10.24
N ALA A 58 4.11 -4.54 10.71
CA ALA A 58 4.38 -3.30 10.00
C ALA A 58 5.01 -3.56 8.62
N GLN A 59 6.01 -4.45 8.55
CA GLN A 59 6.64 -4.85 7.31
C GLN A 59 5.65 -5.53 6.35
N ALA A 60 4.79 -6.43 6.85
CA ALA A 60 3.77 -7.04 6.01
C ALA A 60 2.79 -6.00 5.42
N CYS A 61 2.50 -4.93 6.16
CA CYS A 61 1.69 -3.82 5.67
C CYS A 61 2.44 -2.98 4.61
N THR A 62 3.72 -2.70 4.78
CA THR A 62 4.51 -1.96 3.77
C THR A 62 4.66 -2.76 2.48
N GLU A 63 4.88 -4.08 2.57
CA GLU A 63 4.91 -4.97 1.40
C GLU A 63 3.60 -4.97 0.63
N LYS A 64 2.45 -4.99 1.33
CA LYS A 64 1.13 -4.86 0.69
C LYS A 64 0.97 -3.50 0.01
N ALA A 65 1.38 -2.40 0.63
CA ALA A 65 1.33 -1.07 0.02
C ALA A 65 2.19 -0.99 -1.26
N ILE A 66 3.38 -1.59 -1.25
CA ILE A 66 4.26 -1.67 -2.43
C ILE A 66 3.62 -2.53 -3.52
N SER A 67 2.97 -3.64 -3.17
CA SER A 67 2.23 -4.46 -4.14
C SER A 67 1.10 -3.68 -4.82
N GLU A 68 0.30 -2.94 -4.05
CA GLU A 68 -0.81 -2.14 -4.57
C GLU A 68 -0.35 -1.02 -5.52
N THR A 69 0.78 -0.37 -5.21
CA THR A 69 1.40 0.64 -6.08
C THR A 69 2.18 0.04 -7.26
N GLY A 70 2.71 -1.18 -7.10
CA GLY A 70 3.53 -1.91 -8.08
C GLY A 70 2.74 -2.71 -9.12
N LYS A 71 1.41 -2.87 -8.95
CA LYS A 71 0.52 -3.61 -9.88
C LYS A 71 0.59 -3.16 -11.36
N LYS A 72 1.20 -2.02 -11.68
CA LYS A 72 1.41 -1.54 -13.07
C LYS A 72 2.82 -1.69 -13.65
N MET A 73 3.84 -2.12 -12.91
CA MET A 73 5.19 -2.27 -13.49
C MET A 73 5.43 -3.60 -14.23
N ARG A 74 4.53 -4.59 -14.12
CA ARG A 74 4.71 -5.93 -14.72
C ARG A 74 4.02 -6.17 -16.08
N THR A 75 3.64 -5.12 -16.83
CA THR A 75 2.98 -5.29 -18.15
C THR A 75 3.62 -4.51 -19.30
N ARG A 76 4.96 -4.41 -19.31
CA ARG A 76 5.72 -3.99 -20.50
C ARG A 76 7.06 -4.74 -20.61
N LEU A 77 7.03 -5.96 -21.15
CA LEU A 77 8.14 -6.61 -21.85
C LEU A 77 7.55 -7.39 -23.02
#